data_AF-A0A418STG6-F1
#
_entry.id   AF-A0A418STG6-F1
#
_cell.length_a   1.000
_cell.length_b   1.000
_cell.length_c   1.000
_cell.angle_alpha   90.00
_cell.angle_beta   90.00
_cell.angle_gamma   90.00
#
_symmetry.space_group_name_H-M   'P 1'
#
loop_
_entity.id
_entity.type
_entity.pdbx_description
1 polymer ?
#
loop_
_entity_poly.entity_id
_entity_poly.type
_entity_poly.pdbx_seq_one_letter_code
_entity_poly.pdbx_strand_id
1 'polypeptide(L)'
;MEIKAMARLIAILFLAIVMTVTLIRMDHTGELPVLPGREIPSEPEEPLRKEQRRCQRMGEAAASDADCLAIWAETRDRFLGRTPTPTAPATTSERQ
;
A
#
# COMPACT_ATOMS: atom_id res chain seq x y z
N MET A 1 -10.20 32.79 30.65
CA MET A 1 -10.33 31.32 30.47
C MET A 1 -9.94 30.68 31.79
N GLU A 2 -10.87 29.99 32.45
CA GLU A 2 -10.59 29.27 33.70
C GLU A 2 -9.47 28.26 33.44
N ILE A 3 -8.25 28.53 33.92
CA ILE A 3 -7.07 27.67 33.73
C ILE A 3 -7.37 26.22 34.15
N LYS A 4 -8.24 26.07 35.16
CA LYS A 4 -8.75 24.79 35.67
C LYS A 4 -9.59 24.01 34.64
N ALA A 5 -10.37 24.69 33.81
CA ALA A 5 -11.15 24.05 32.75
C ALA A 5 -10.25 23.58 31.60
N MET A 6 -9.23 24.38 31.24
CA MET A 6 -8.26 24.03 30.20
C MET A 6 -7.40 22.82 30.62
N ALA A 7 -6.96 22.77 31.88
CA ALA A 7 -6.20 21.63 32.41
C ALA A 7 -6.99 20.32 32.32
N ARG A 8 -8.30 20.35 32.61
CA ARG A 8 -9.17 19.17 32.48
C ARG A 8 -9.31 18.71 31.04
N LEU A 9 -9.47 19.64 30.10
CA LEU A 9 -9.56 19.32 28.67
C LEU A 9 -8.28 18.65 28.16
N ILE A 10 -7.11 19.19 28.53
CA ILE A 10 -5.82 18.62 28.15
C ILE A 10 -5.65 17.20 28.72
N ALA A 11 -6.01 17.00 29.99
CA ALA A 11 -5.93 15.69 30.64
C ALA A 11 -6.84 14.65 29.98
N ILE A 12 -8.08 15.03 29.63
CA ILE A 12 -9.04 14.14 28.95
C ILE A 12 -8.52 13.78 27.55
N LEU A 13 -8.02 14.76 26.80
CA LEU A 13 -7.47 14.51 25.45
C LEU A 13 -6.26 13.58 25.51
N PHE A 14 -5.35 13.79 26.46
CA PHE A 14 -4.20 12.93 26.65
C PHE A 14 -4.62 11.49 27.00
N LEU A 15 -5.58 11.33 27.91
CA LEU A 15 -6.12 10.02 28.27
C LEU A 15 -6.76 9.30 27.07
N ALA A 16 -7.53 10.04 26.25
CA ALA A 16 -8.14 9.50 25.05
C ALA A 16 -7.08 8.99 24.06
N ILE A 17 -6.03 9.79 23.81
CA ILE A 17 -4.91 9.40 22.92
C ILE A 17 -4.21 8.15 23.46
N VAL A 18 -3.89 8.10 24.75
CA VAL A 18 -3.25 6.93 25.38
C VAL A 18 -4.12 5.69 25.24
N MET A 19 -5.44 5.82 25.44
CA MET A 19 -6.38 4.70 25.29
C MET A 19 -6.41 4.18 23.84
N THR A 20 -6.51 5.07 22.85
CA THR A 20 -6.49 4.68 21.42
C THR A 20 -5.20 3.96 21.05
N VAL A 21 -4.04 4.47 21.49
CA VAL A 21 -2.73 3.83 21.23
C VAL A 21 -2.64 2.45 21.88
N THR A 22 -3.12 2.29 23.12
CA THR A 22 -3.15 0.99 23.80
C THR A 22 -4.07 0.00 23.08
N LEU A 23 -5.25 0.44 22.63
CA LEU A 23 -6.16 -0.42 21.87
C LEU A 23 -5.52 -0.93 20.57
N ILE A 24 -4.85 -0.07 19.80
CA ILE A 24 -4.15 -0.47 18.57
C ILE A 24 -3.01 -1.45 18.88
N ARG A 25 -2.25 -1.21 19.96
CA ARG A 25 -1.18 -2.10 20.41
C ARG A 25 -1.70 -3.47 20.82
N MET A 26 -2.86 -3.53 21.47
CA MET A 26 -3.48 -4.79 21.89
C MET A 26 -4.06 -5.57 20.70
N ASP A 27 -4.67 -4.89 19.72
CA ASP A 27 -5.15 -5.51 18.48
C ASP A 27 -3.99 -6.18 17.68
N HIS A 28 -2.78 -5.65 17.82
CA HIS A 28 -1.58 -6.23 17.20
C HIS A 28 -0.94 -7.38 18.02
N THR A 29 -1.38 -7.63 19.26
CA THR A 29 -0.85 -8.71 20.14
C THR A 29 -1.77 -9.93 20.21
N GLY A 30 -2.99 -9.82 19.64
CA GLY A 30 -3.83 -10.98 19.37
C GLY A 30 -3.35 -11.62 18.07
N GLU A 31 -2.75 -12.80 18.19
CA GLU A 31 -2.56 -13.75 17.09
C GLU A 31 -3.84 -13.75 16.23
N LEU A 32 -3.83 -13.07 15.08
CA LEU A 32 -4.94 -13.11 14.14
C LEU A 32 -5.16 -14.59 13.83
N PRO A 33 -6.34 -15.18 14.07
CA PRO A 33 -6.59 -16.54 13.66
C PRO A 33 -6.29 -16.60 12.17
N VAL A 34 -5.35 -17.47 11.79
CA VAL A 34 -5.00 -17.71 10.39
C VAL A 34 -6.30 -18.07 9.69
N LEU A 35 -6.87 -17.10 8.96
CA LEU A 35 -8.08 -17.33 8.19
C LEU A 35 -7.75 -18.42 7.17
N PRO A 36 -8.41 -19.58 7.21
CA PRO A 36 -8.25 -20.58 6.19
C PRO A 36 -8.90 -20.03 4.93
N GLY A 37 -8.10 -19.78 3.89
CA GLY A 37 -8.61 -19.36 2.60
C GLY A 37 -8.32 -17.90 2.26
N ARG A 38 -7.04 -17.59 2.09
CA ARG A 38 -6.68 -16.86 0.88
C ARG A 38 -5.48 -17.58 0.28
N GLU A 39 -5.77 -18.66 -0.43
CA GLU A 39 -4.99 -18.97 -1.62
C GLU A 39 -5.05 -17.69 -2.46
N ILE A 40 -4.10 -16.79 -2.23
CA ILE A 40 -3.77 -15.78 -3.23
C ILE A 40 -3.35 -16.66 -4.40
N PRO A 41 -4.10 -16.66 -5.51
CA PRO A 41 -3.63 -17.34 -6.70
C PRO A 41 -2.19 -16.87 -6.87
N SER A 42 -1.26 -17.81 -6.92
CA SER A 42 0.08 -17.53 -7.41
C SER A 42 -0.13 -17.04 -8.84
N GLU A 43 -0.42 -15.75 -8.97
CA GLU A 43 -0.45 -15.06 -10.24
C GLU A 43 0.95 -15.28 -10.87
N PRO A 44 1.09 -15.13 -12.19
CA PRO A 44 2.37 -15.28 -12.89
C PRO A 44 3.39 -14.16 -12.54
N GLU A 45 3.46 -13.75 -11.27
CA GLU A 45 3.58 -12.38 -10.77
C GLU A 45 5.01 -11.92 -10.54
N GLU A 46 6.03 -12.74 -10.76
CA GLU A 46 7.42 -12.32 -10.52
C GLU A 46 7.88 -11.14 -11.40
N PRO A 47 7.65 -11.11 -12.73
CA PRO A 47 8.14 -10.01 -13.56
C PRO A 47 7.40 -8.70 -13.31
N LEU A 48 6.06 -8.71 -13.26
CA LEU A 48 5.28 -7.48 -13.06
C LEU A 48 5.51 -6.90 -11.66
N ARG A 49 5.62 -7.76 -10.64
CA ARG A 49 5.89 -7.32 -9.26
C ARG A 49 7.31 -6.78 -9.10
N LYS A 50 8.28 -7.31 -9.84
CA LYS A 50 9.65 -6.75 -9.89
C LYS A 50 9.65 -5.34 -10.49
N GLU A 51 8.95 -5.13 -11.60
CA GLU A 51 8.84 -3.81 -12.23
C GLU A 51 8.05 -2.82 -11.37
N GLN A 52 6.95 -3.26 -10.74
CA GLN A 52 6.23 -2.43 -9.77
C GLN A 52 7.14 -2.00 -8.61
N ARG A 53 7.96 -2.91 -8.04
CA ARG A 53 8.92 -2.56 -6.98
C ARG A 53 10.00 -1.58 -7.47
N ARG A 54 10.44 -1.73 -8.72
CA ARG A 54 11.37 -0.76 -9.35
C ARG A 54 10.74 0.63 -9.39
N CYS A 55 9.51 0.75 -9.88
CA CYS A 55 8.76 2.00 -9.92
C CYS A 55 8.49 2.58 -8.53
N GLN A 56 8.13 1.74 -7.55
CA GLN A 56 7.93 2.19 -6.17
C GLN A 56 9.21 2.76 -5.54
N ARG A 57 10.38 2.17 -5.82
CA ARG A 57 11.67 2.68 -5.34
C ARG A 57 12.03 4.05 -5.91
N MET A 58 11.50 4.42 -7.07
CA MET A 58 11.71 5.74 -7.68
C MET A 58 10.81 6.82 -7.05
N GLY A 59 9.72 6.43 -6.37
CA GLY A 59 8.84 7.35 -5.67
C GLY A 59 8.16 8.35 -6.61
N GLU A 60 8.24 9.64 -6.30
CA GLU A 60 7.63 10.71 -7.10
C GLU A 60 8.12 10.71 -8.56
N ALA A 61 9.40 10.39 -8.81
CA ALA A 61 9.95 10.37 -10.16
C ALA A 61 9.25 9.37 -11.09
N ALA A 62 8.67 8.29 -10.54
CA ALA A 62 7.88 7.34 -11.31
C ALA A 62 6.56 7.91 -11.82
N ALA A 63 6.03 8.98 -11.21
CA ALA A 63 4.77 9.60 -11.65
C ALA A 63 4.90 10.30 -13.02
N SER A 64 6.11 10.68 -13.40
CA SER A 64 6.44 11.25 -14.72
C SER A 64 7.07 10.24 -15.69
N ASP A 65 7.30 9.00 -15.27
CA ASP A 65 7.94 7.96 -16.06
C ASP A 65 6.90 7.14 -16.84
N ALA A 66 7.01 7.15 -18.17
CA ALA A 66 6.03 6.51 -19.05
C ALA A 66 5.95 4.99 -18.86
N ASP A 67 7.08 4.34 -18.57
CA ASP A 67 7.13 2.89 -18.35
C ASP A 67 6.41 2.54 -17.04
N CYS A 68 6.64 3.32 -15.98
CA CYS A 68 5.98 3.11 -14.70
C CYS A 68 4.48 3.35 -14.75
N LEU A 69 4.03 4.36 -15.51
CA LEU A 69 2.61 4.60 -15.75
C LEU A 69 1.95 3.40 -16.46
N ALA A 70 2.64 2.78 -17.42
CA ALA A 70 2.14 1.59 -18.11
C ALA A 70 2.02 0.38 -17.17
N ILE A 71 3.04 0.13 -16.34
CA ILE A 71 3.03 -0.96 -15.36
C ILE A 71 1.88 -0.80 -14.35
N TRP A 72 1.61 0.42 -13.87
CA TRP A 72 0.48 0.66 -12.97
C TRP A 72 -0.87 0.49 -13.65
N ALA A 73 -1.01 0.93 -14.90
CA ALA A 73 -2.22 0.72 -15.67
C ALA A 73 -2.50 -0.79 -15.85
N GLU A 74 -1.49 -1.57 -16.23
CA GLU A 74 -1.63 -3.03 -16.39
C GLU A 74 -2.00 -3.72 -15.06
N THR A 75 -1.33 -3.33 -13.97
CA THR A 75 -1.60 -3.87 -12.63
C THR A 75 -3.04 -3.57 -12.19
N ARG A 76 -3.49 -2.33 -12.40
CA ARG A 76 -4.86 -1.90 -12.09
C ARG A 76 -5.86 -2.66 -12.94
N ASP A 77 -5.64 -2.77 -14.23
CA ASP A 77 -6.58 -3.39 -15.15
C ASP A 77 -6.74 -4.88 -14.82
N ARG A 78 -5.64 -5.57 -14.52
CA ARG A 78 -5.69 -6.96 -14.03
C ARG A 78 -6.40 -7.10 -12.69
N PHE A 79 -6.13 -6.22 -11.73
CA PHE A 79 -6.85 -6.20 -10.44
C PHE A 79 -8.35 -6.02 -10.62
N LEU A 80 -8.75 -5.17 -11.58
CA LEU A 80 -10.15 -4.95 -11.93
C LEU A 80 -10.75 -6.07 -12.80
N GLY A 81 -10.01 -7.13 -13.10
CA GLY A 81 -10.44 -8.21 -14.00
C GLY A 81 -10.64 -7.75 -15.45
N ARG A 82 -10.16 -6.55 -15.80
CA ARG A 82 -10.09 -6.06 -17.16
C ARG A 82 -8.80 -6.59 -17.74
N THR A 83 -8.78 -7.83 -18.22
CA THR A 83 -7.59 -8.36 -18.89
C THR A 83 -7.30 -7.50 -20.12
N PRO A 84 -6.24 -6.66 -20.11
CA PRO A 84 -5.80 -6.04 -21.34
C PRO A 84 -5.28 -7.18 -22.21
N THR A 85 -5.63 -7.20 -23.49
CA THR A 85 -4.95 -8.06 -24.47
C THR A 85 -3.44 -7.84 -24.30
N PRO A 86 -2.61 -8.89 -24.18
CA PRO A 86 -1.19 -8.74 -23.96
C PRO A 86 -0.62 -7.79 -25.01
N THR A 87 -0.27 -6.57 -24.60
CA THR A 87 0.55 -5.70 -25.44
C THR A 87 1.91 -6.37 -25.42
N ALA A 88 2.32 -6.87 -26.58
CA ALA A 88 3.60 -7.53 -26.77
C ALA A 88 4.71 -6.73 -26.08
N PRO A 89 5.71 -7.39 -25.47
CA PRO A 89 6.77 -6.70 -24.75
C PRO A 89 7.37 -5.63 -25.66
N ALA A 90 7.36 -4.38 -25.18
CA ALA A 90 8.12 -3.31 -25.81
C ALA A 90 9.60 -3.68 -25.66
N THR A 91 10.11 -4.39 -26.65
CA THR A 91 11.53 -4.52 -26.91
C THR A 91 12.03 -3.14 -27.33
N THR A 92 12.41 -2.32 -26.36
CA THR A 92 13.14 -1.07 -26.55
C THR A 92 13.85 -0.80 -25.22
N SER A 93 15.15 -0.68 -25.10
CA SER A 93 16.26 -0.75 -26.03
C SER A 93 17.49 -0.89 -25.16
N GLU A 94 18.22 -1.99 -25.31
CA GLU A 94 19.66 -1.93 -25.11
C GLU A 94 20.22 -0.99 -26.19
N ARG A 95 20.55 0.26 -25.81
CA ARG A 95 21.59 1.02 -26.50
C ARG A 95 22.08 2.21 -25.66
N GLN A 96 23.31 2.02 -25.16
CA GLN A 96 24.33 3.00 -24.75
C GLN A 96 24.19 3.68 -23.39
#